data_AF-A0AAD6AC24-F1
#
_entry.id   AF-A0AAD6AC24-F1
#
_cell.length_a   1.000
_cell.length_b   1.000
_cell.length_c   1.000
_cell.angle_alpha   90.00
_cell.angle_beta   90.00
_cell.angle_gamma   90.00
#
_symmetry.space_group_name_H-M   'P 1'
#
loop_
_entity.id
_entity.type
_entity.pdbx_description
1 polymer ?
#
loop_
_entity_poly.entity_id
_entity_poly.type
_entity_poly.pdbx_seq_one_letter_code
_entity_poly.pdbx_strand_id
1 'polypeptide(L)'
;MESPDRNSTGDIYLFKPELGKAMFQSEVQVQRRGNGGDEWDYIMSEVQGTLEFSVELHKFHNVDLFQRGFYQIRAGLKVSPRVPHRLIATTQDNTGECSFSSAGVYDGTVFSRIFQILYRNEEITVNDCMIFKVHLLLDGERVEEVLSEVDFQLKLDLHFTENEQQLAEIATVPMISSRTLCLHFHPRRGLHHHVPVMFDYFHLSVISVSIHASLVALHQPLISFARPGKGSWLGKGSPESPSDPSAMSVENLVFGAGYCKPVLSEVYCSAAITERSQGSFYVASEHCLQRAHSWHRRLCRLLLAALDGLTSYHSALRKEIPTLQHTLHS
;
A
#
# COMPACT_ATOMS: atom_id res chain seq x y z
N MET A 1 -12.67 6.64 -52.56
CA MET A 1 -12.94 8.03 -52.13
C MET A 1 -13.35 7.93 -50.68
N GLU A 2 -12.44 8.33 -49.81
CA GLU A 2 -12.48 8.13 -48.37
C GLU A 2 -13.58 8.94 -47.68
N SER A 3 -14.17 8.34 -46.66
CA SER A 3 -14.91 9.00 -45.59
C SER A 3 -14.21 8.64 -44.28
N PRO A 4 -13.75 9.60 -43.45
CA PRO A 4 -13.11 9.27 -42.18
C PRO A 4 -14.17 9.17 -41.09
N ASP A 5 -14.31 7.97 -40.52
CA ASP A 5 -15.06 7.76 -39.29
C ASP A 5 -14.30 8.38 -38.12
N ARG A 6 -14.90 9.43 -37.56
CA ARG A 6 -14.58 9.98 -36.25
C ARG A 6 -15.47 9.28 -35.22
N ASN A 7 -14.88 8.44 -34.38
CA ASN A 7 -15.22 8.32 -32.96
C ASN A 7 -14.40 7.21 -32.31
N SER A 8 -13.27 7.59 -31.69
CA SER A 8 -12.68 6.82 -30.59
C SER A 8 -12.25 7.81 -29.50
N THR A 9 -13.22 8.35 -28.78
CA THR A 9 -12.98 9.02 -27.50
C THR A 9 -12.69 7.92 -26.48
N GLY A 10 -11.41 7.62 -26.28
CA GLY A 10 -10.96 6.85 -25.12
C GLY A 10 -11.03 7.77 -23.91
N ASP A 11 -12.02 7.53 -23.05
CA ASP A 11 -12.13 8.21 -21.77
C ASP A 11 -10.98 7.77 -20.87
N ILE A 12 -10.04 8.68 -20.62
CA ILE A 12 -8.98 8.53 -19.62
C ILE A 12 -9.60 8.90 -18.27
N TYR A 13 -9.93 7.90 -17.45
CA TYR A 13 -10.52 8.11 -16.13
C TYR A 13 -9.43 8.44 -15.11
N LEU A 14 -9.15 9.73 -14.95
CA LEU A 14 -8.27 10.25 -13.92
C LEU A 14 -8.86 10.08 -12.51
N PHE A 15 -7.96 9.73 -11.58
CA PHE A 15 -8.05 9.84 -10.12
C PHE A 15 -9.12 10.84 -9.65
N LYS A 16 -10.26 10.34 -9.14
CA LYS A 16 -11.31 11.19 -8.55
C LYS A 16 -10.75 11.89 -7.31
N PRO A 17 -10.69 13.23 -7.25
CA PRO A 17 -10.17 13.99 -6.10
C PRO A 17 -11.05 13.92 -4.84
N GLU A 18 -12.18 13.21 -4.91
CA GLU A 18 -13.25 13.22 -3.91
C GLU A 18 -12.90 12.47 -2.61
N LEU A 19 -11.81 11.68 -2.56
CA LEU A 19 -11.37 11.00 -1.33
C LEU A 19 -10.58 11.89 -0.34
N GLY A 20 -10.27 13.14 -0.70
CA GLY A 20 -9.44 14.04 0.12
C GLY A 20 -10.14 14.72 1.32
N LYS A 21 -11.38 14.37 1.65
CA LYS A 21 -12.19 15.14 2.63
C LYS A 21 -12.39 14.52 4.02
N ALA A 22 -11.76 13.39 4.35
CA ALA A 22 -11.92 12.80 5.67
C ALA A 22 -10.60 12.30 6.26
N MET A 23 -9.86 13.17 6.95
CA MET A 23 -9.09 12.83 8.16
C MET A 23 -8.28 14.02 8.66
N PHE A 24 -8.81 14.74 9.66
CA PHE A 24 -7.98 15.53 10.55
C PHE A 24 -8.52 15.39 11.98
N GLN A 25 -8.12 14.30 12.65
CA GLN A 25 -8.10 14.22 14.10
C GLN A 25 -6.81 13.52 14.50
N SER A 26 -5.87 14.28 15.05
CA SER A 26 -4.74 13.73 15.80
C SER A 26 -4.97 14.04 17.28
N GLU A 27 -5.49 13.06 18.02
CA GLU A 27 -5.39 13.06 19.48
C GLU A 27 -4.09 12.36 19.88
N VAL A 28 -3.21 13.10 20.56
CA VAL A 28 -1.99 12.56 21.17
C VAL A 28 -2.33 12.19 22.61
N GLN A 29 -2.32 10.90 22.95
CA GLN A 29 -2.43 10.43 24.34
C GLN A 29 -1.06 10.00 24.89
N VAL A 30 -0.77 10.41 26.13
CA VAL A 30 0.50 10.19 26.84
C VAL A 30 0.31 9.13 27.93
N GLN A 31 1.19 8.11 28.02
CA GLN A 31 1.17 7.09 29.08
C GLN A 31 2.60 6.71 29.55
N ARG A 32 2.80 6.62 30.88
CA ARG A 32 4.08 6.31 31.57
C ARG A 32 4.49 4.83 31.54
N ARG A 33 5.80 4.56 31.58
CA ARG A 33 6.37 3.33 32.18
C ARG A 33 7.73 3.66 32.81
N GLY A 34 7.79 3.61 34.14
CA GLY A 34 9.02 3.90 34.88
C GLY A 34 10.10 2.84 34.66
N ASN A 35 11.26 3.27 34.16
CA ASN A 35 12.53 3.17 34.89
C ASN A 35 13.64 3.94 34.13
N GLY A 36 14.12 5.05 34.70
CA GLY A 36 15.53 5.51 34.64
C GLY A 36 16.27 5.68 33.32
N GLY A 37 15.60 5.75 32.16
CA GLY A 37 16.18 6.15 30.88
C GLY A 37 15.21 7.05 30.15
N ASP A 38 15.73 8.05 29.44
CA ASP A 38 15.04 9.21 28.87
C ASP A 38 13.71 8.85 28.17
N GLU A 39 12.62 8.87 28.95
CA GLU A 39 11.25 8.41 28.65
C GLU A 39 10.59 9.16 27.46
N TRP A 40 11.29 10.13 26.87
CA TRP A 40 10.78 11.07 25.86
C TRP A 40 11.31 10.84 24.44
N ASP A 41 12.34 10.01 24.26
CA ASP A 41 12.69 9.46 22.94
C ASP A 41 11.57 8.55 22.39
N TYR A 42 10.73 8.02 23.30
CA TYR A 42 9.68 7.07 22.94
C TYR A 42 8.41 7.72 22.38
N ILE A 43 8.07 8.97 22.78
CA ILE A 43 6.86 9.68 22.32
C ILE A 43 6.93 10.09 20.84
N MET A 44 8.13 10.07 20.26
CA MET A 44 8.42 10.55 18.90
C MET A 44 9.04 9.48 18.01
N SER A 45 9.11 8.24 18.50
CA SER A 45 9.89 7.18 17.84
C SER A 45 9.22 6.65 16.58
N GLU A 46 7.88 6.58 16.53
CA GLU A 46 7.19 5.84 15.48
C GLU A 46 5.99 6.62 14.90
N VAL A 47 5.91 6.69 13.57
CA VAL A 47 4.82 7.26 12.79
C VAL A 47 4.29 6.20 11.86
N GLN A 48 2.97 6.07 11.77
CA GLN A 48 2.36 5.31 10.69
C GLN A 48 2.20 6.20 9.46
N GLY A 49 2.98 5.91 8.42
CA GLY A 49 2.80 6.47 7.10
C GLY A 49 1.91 5.60 6.24
N THR A 50 1.05 6.22 5.43
CA THR A 50 0.21 5.51 4.46
C THR A 50 0.49 6.02 3.06
N LEU A 51 0.97 5.12 2.21
CA LEU A 51 1.12 5.36 0.78
C LEU A 51 -0.03 4.68 0.04
N GLU A 52 -0.51 5.34 -1.01
CA GLU A 52 -1.49 4.76 -1.92
C GLU A 52 -0.90 4.73 -3.32
N PHE A 53 -0.84 3.54 -3.92
CA PHE A 53 -0.43 3.30 -5.29
C PHE A 53 -1.67 2.97 -6.12
N SER A 54 -1.84 3.64 -7.24
CA SER A 54 -2.79 3.34 -8.29
C SER A 54 -2.02 2.87 -9.52
N VAL A 55 -2.30 1.65 -9.94
CA VAL A 55 -1.72 1.00 -11.13
C VAL A 55 -2.84 0.78 -12.12
N GLU A 56 -2.74 1.42 -13.28
CA GLU A 56 -3.74 1.35 -14.33
C GLU A 56 -3.17 0.59 -15.53
N LEU A 57 -3.85 -0.47 -15.92
CA LEU A 57 -3.56 -1.25 -17.12
C LEU A 57 -4.37 -0.68 -18.28
N HIS A 58 -3.68 -0.13 -19.28
CA HIS A 58 -4.29 0.51 -20.44
C HIS A 58 -4.50 -0.51 -21.56
N LYS A 59 -3.62 -0.49 -22.56
CA LYS A 59 -3.73 -1.31 -23.78
C LYS A 59 -2.71 -2.43 -23.77
N PHE A 60 -3.18 -3.63 -24.03
CA PHE A 60 -2.37 -4.79 -24.33
C PHE A 60 -2.17 -4.91 -25.84
N HIS A 61 -0.91 -4.97 -26.26
CA HIS A 61 -0.53 -5.15 -27.66
C HIS A 61 0.03 -6.54 -27.84
N ASN A 62 -0.63 -7.32 -28.70
CA ASN A 62 -0.14 -8.59 -29.19
C ASN A 62 0.79 -8.33 -30.37
N VAL A 63 2.11 -8.41 -30.15
CA VAL A 63 3.10 -8.16 -31.20
C VAL A 63 3.36 -9.43 -32.02
N ASP A 64 3.56 -10.57 -31.35
CA ASP A 64 3.77 -11.87 -31.99
C ASP A 64 3.45 -13.04 -31.04
N LEU A 65 2.29 -13.03 -30.39
CA LEU A 65 1.84 -14.19 -29.62
C LEU A 65 1.36 -15.29 -30.58
N PHE A 66 2.09 -16.39 -30.59
CA PHE A 66 1.74 -17.57 -31.38
C PHE A 66 0.51 -18.34 -30.86
N GLN A 67 0.07 -18.06 -29.63
CA GLN A 67 -0.97 -18.82 -28.94
C GLN A 67 -2.27 -18.00 -28.81
N ARG A 68 -3.36 -18.50 -29.40
CA ARG A 68 -4.71 -17.98 -29.15
C ARG A 68 -5.25 -18.54 -27.84
N GLY A 69 -6.07 -17.76 -27.15
CA GLY A 69 -6.70 -18.20 -25.90
C GLY A 69 -6.95 -17.04 -24.96
N PHE A 70 -7.01 -17.37 -23.68
CA PHE A 70 -7.37 -16.44 -22.61
C PHE A 70 -6.13 -16.02 -21.85
N TYR A 71 -6.01 -14.71 -21.70
CA TYR A 71 -4.89 -14.07 -21.03
C TYR A 71 -5.41 -13.26 -19.85
N GLN A 72 -4.56 -13.14 -18.85
CA GLN A 72 -4.81 -12.33 -17.67
C GLN A 72 -3.49 -11.76 -17.16
N ILE A 73 -3.54 -10.52 -16.68
CA ILE A 73 -2.40 -9.89 -16.00
C ILE A 73 -2.69 -9.90 -14.51
N ARG A 74 -1.72 -10.36 -13.73
CA ARG A 74 -1.76 -10.30 -12.26
C ARG A 74 -0.71 -9.34 -11.77
N ALA A 75 -1.12 -8.40 -10.93
CA ALA A 75 -0.25 -7.41 -10.34
C ALA A 75 -0.09 -7.63 -8.83
N GLY A 76 1.15 -7.65 -8.37
CA GLY A 76 1.48 -7.68 -6.95
C GLY A 76 2.45 -6.57 -6.60
N LEU A 77 2.17 -5.83 -5.53
CA LEU A 77 3.12 -4.89 -4.96
C LEU A 77 3.92 -5.59 -3.86
N LYS A 78 5.25 -5.47 -3.89
CA LYS A 78 6.15 -5.93 -2.84
C LYS A 78 6.83 -4.74 -2.21
N VAL A 79 7.02 -4.83 -0.90
CA VAL A 79 7.69 -3.80 -0.10
C VAL A 79 8.84 -4.46 0.66
N SER A 80 9.98 -3.79 0.74
CA SER A 80 11.14 -4.29 1.48
C SER A 80 10.79 -4.69 2.92
N PRO A 81 11.18 -5.90 3.38
CA PRO A 81 10.89 -6.34 4.75
C PRO A 81 11.72 -5.58 5.81
N ARG A 82 12.62 -4.68 5.39
CA ARG A 82 13.41 -3.82 6.28
C ARG A 82 12.56 -2.82 7.05
N VAL A 83 11.40 -2.44 6.51
CA VAL A 83 10.44 -1.53 7.15
C VAL A 83 9.20 -2.34 7.51
N PRO A 84 8.77 -2.37 8.79
CA PRO A 84 7.54 -3.03 9.17
C PRO A 84 6.35 -2.41 8.42
N HIS A 85 5.57 -3.25 7.74
CA HIS A 85 4.53 -2.76 6.85
C HIS A 85 3.32 -3.69 6.78
N ARG A 86 2.19 -3.13 6.33
CA ARG A 86 0.99 -3.88 5.96
C ARG A 86 0.53 -3.39 4.59
N LEU A 87 0.37 -4.33 3.67
CA LEU A 87 -0.13 -4.10 2.32
C LEU A 87 -1.60 -4.51 2.23
N ILE A 88 -2.41 -3.69 1.58
CA ILE A 88 -3.81 -3.98 1.26
C ILE A 88 -3.97 -3.73 -0.24
N ALA A 89 -4.56 -4.69 -0.95
CA ALA A 89 -4.83 -4.59 -2.38
C ALA A 89 -6.35 -4.57 -2.62
N THR A 90 -6.82 -3.67 -3.48
CA THR A 90 -8.24 -3.49 -3.83
C THR A 90 -8.39 -3.15 -5.32
N THR A 91 -9.55 -3.42 -5.90
CA THR A 91 -9.94 -2.97 -7.25
C THR A 91 -10.98 -1.86 -7.15
N GLN A 92 -11.14 -1.07 -8.22
CA GLN A 92 -12.06 0.08 -8.22
C GLN A 92 -13.53 -0.30 -8.01
N ASP A 93 -13.97 -1.46 -8.52
CA ASP A 93 -15.39 -1.85 -8.53
C ASP A 93 -15.80 -2.85 -7.44
N ASN A 94 -14.87 -3.28 -6.57
CA ASN A 94 -15.09 -4.09 -5.36
C ASN A 94 -16.21 -5.16 -5.45
N THR A 95 -16.39 -5.76 -6.62
CA THR A 95 -17.18 -6.97 -6.82
C THR A 95 -16.27 -8.13 -6.45
N GLY A 96 -16.67 -8.90 -5.44
CA GLY A 96 -16.02 -10.18 -5.16
C GLY A 96 -15.87 -11.02 -6.42
N GLU A 97 -14.82 -11.85 -6.41
CA GLU A 97 -14.39 -12.78 -7.47
C GLU A 97 -14.02 -12.12 -8.83
N CYS A 98 -12.85 -12.49 -9.35
CA CYS A 98 -12.42 -12.07 -10.68
C CYS A 98 -13.26 -12.78 -11.75
N SER A 99 -13.60 -12.09 -12.84
CA SER A 99 -14.39 -12.65 -13.94
C SER A 99 -13.88 -12.20 -15.32
N PHE A 100 -14.56 -12.63 -16.37
CA PHE A 100 -14.32 -12.13 -17.74
C PHE A 100 -14.48 -10.61 -17.87
N SER A 101 -15.37 -10.02 -17.09
CA SER A 101 -15.71 -8.60 -17.19
C SER A 101 -15.15 -7.75 -16.06
N SER A 102 -14.58 -8.36 -15.01
CA SER A 102 -14.14 -7.63 -13.81
C SER A 102 -12.78 -8.09 -13.29
N ALA A 103 -11.98 -7.10 -12.90
CA ALA A 103 -10.81 -7.30 -12.07
C ALA A 103 -11.21 -7.81 -10.67
N GLY A 104 -10.32 -8.58 -10.03
CA GLY A 104 -10.55 -9.10 -8.68
C GLY A 104 -9.28 -9.10 -7.82
N VAL A 105 -9.41 -9.45 -6.55
CA VAL A 105 -8.28 -9.56 -5.62
C VAL A 105 -8.25 -10.96 -5.02
N TYR A 106 -7.08 -11.58 -5.02
CA TYR A 106 -6.86 -12.89 -4.41
C TYR A 106 -5.46 -12.94 -3.79
N ASP A 107 -5.38 -13.30 -2.51
CA ASP A 107 -4.13 -13.40 -1.73
C ASP A 107 -3.19 -12.18 -1.87
N GLY A 108 -3.76 -10.96 -1.77
CA GLY A 108 -3.01 -9.70 -1.89
C GLY A 108 -2.51 -9.36 -3.30
N THR A 109 -2.82 -10.20 -4.29
CA THR A 109 -2.54 -9.96 -5.72
C THR A 109 -3.83 -9.48 -6.40
N VAL A 110 -3.70 -8.50 -7.28
CA VAL A 110 -4.83 -7.98 -8.07
C VAL A 110 -4.81 -8.62 -9.45
N PHE A 111 -5.96 -9.09 -9.89
CA PHE A 111 -6.16 -9.81 -11.14
C PHE A 111 -6.89 -8.87 -12.08
N SER A 112 -6.37 -8.68 -13.30
CA SER A 112 -7.11 -8.02 -14.36
C SER A 112 -8.34 -8.84 -14.74
N ARG A 113 -9.29 -8.23 -15.44
CA ARG A 113 -10.28 -8.97 -16.21
C ARG A 113 -9.58 -9.95 -17.16
N ILE A 114 -10.24 -11.06 -17.45
CA ILE A 114 -9.74 -12.01 -18.45
C ILE A 114 -10.02 -11.43 -19.85
N PHE A 115 -9.04 -11.46 -20.73
CA PHE A 115 -9.20 -11.02 -22.12
C PHE A 115 -8.76 -12.11 -23.09
N GLN A 116 -9.50 -12.24 -24.19
CA GLN A 116 -9.23 -13.25 -25.21
C GLN A 116 -8.42 -12.65 -26.35
N ILE A 117 -7.35 -13.35 -26.74
CA ILE A 117 -6.55 -13.01 -27.91
C ILE A 117 -6.88 -13.98 -29.03
N LEU A 118 -7.30 -13.41 -30.16
CA LEU A 118 -7.52 -14.10 -31.43
C LEU A 118 -6.49 -13.62 -32.44
N TYR A 119 -6.22 -14.39 -33.50
CA TYR A 119 -5.18 -14.11 -34.51
C TYR A 119 -5.24 -12.75 -35.19
N ARG A 120 -6.36 -12.01 -35.08
CA ARG A 120 -6.55 -10.71 -35.73
C ARG A 120 -6.42 -9.51 -34.78
N ASN A 121 -6.40 -9.75 -33.47
CA ASN A 121 -6.46 -8.67 -32.49
C ASN A 121 -5.04 -8.30 -32.08
N GLU A 122 -4.51 -7.25 -32.70
CA GLU A 122 -3.20 -6.68 -32.37
C GLU A 122 -3.26 -5.80 -31.11
N GLU A 123 -4.40 -5.14 -30.86
CA GLU A 123 -4.60 -4.24 -29.71
C GLU A 123 -5.87 -4.62 -28.93
N ILE A 124 -5.76 -4.68 -27.61
CA ILE A 124 -6.85 -5.01 -26.68
C ILE A 124 -6.83 -4.01 -25.52
N THR A 125 -7.93 -3.27 -25.38
CA THR A 125 -8.11 -2.30 -24.28
C THR A 125 -8.42 -3.04 -22.98
N VAL A 126 -7.56 -3.01 -21.97
CA VAL A 126 -7.79 -3.66 -20.67
C VAL A 126 -8.58 -2.74 -19.74
N ASN A 127 -8.08 -1.52 -19.50
CA ASN A 127 -8.69 -0.46 -18.67
C ASN A 127 -9.03 -0.87 -17.23
N ASP A 128 -8.15 -1.61 -16.57
CA ASP A 128 -8.32 -2.01 -15.17
C ASP A 128 -7.49 -1.11 -14.25
N CYS A 129 -8.10 -0.65 -13.15
CA CYS A 129 -7.42 0.11 -12.10
C CYS A 129 -7.25 -0.72 -10.82
N MET A 130 -6.00 -0.83 -10.37
CA MET A 130 -5.56 -1.62 -9.23
C MET A 130 -5.01 -0.69 -8.16
N ILE A 131 -5.52 -0.79 -6.94
CA ILE A 131 -5.13 0.07 -5.82
C ILE A 131 -4.36 -0.76 -4.78
N PHE A 132 -3.17 -0.30 -4.43
CA PHE A 132 -2.37 -0.87 -3.35
C PHE A 132 -2.13 0.17 -2.27
N LYS A 133 -2.64 -0.09 -1.07
CA LYS A 133 -2.44 0.75 0.11
C LYS A 133 -1.38 0.14 1.00
N VAL A 134 -0.29 0.88 1.22
CA VAL A 134 0.83 0.45 2.06
C VAL A 134 0.84 1.27 3.33
N HIS A 135 0.65 0.62 4.47
CA HIS A 135 0.91 1.19 5.78
C HIS A 135 2.33 0.84 6.19
N LEU A 136 3.13 1.84 6.56
CA LEU A 136 4.53 1.72 6.97
C LEU A 136 4.66 2.22 8.41
N LEU A 137 5.40 1.49 9.24
CA LEU A 137 5.86 1.98 10.53
C LEU A 137 7.22 2.64 10.34
N LEU A 138 7.26 3.95 10.51
CA LEU A 138 8.40 4.81 10.19
C LEU A 138 9.00 5.40 11.47
N ASP A 139 10.30 5.66 11.47
CA ASP A 139 10.92 6.51 12.49
C ASP A 139 10.44 7.96 12.31
N GLY A 140 9.86 8.55 13.37
CA GLY A 140 9.29 9.90 13.34
C GLY A 140 10.30 10.99 13.00
N GLU A 141 11.58 10.77 13.27
CA GLU A 141 12.65 11.73 12.92
C GLU A 141 13.21 11.54 11.52
N ARG A 142 12.97 10.36 10.91
CA ARG A 142 13.51 9.97 9.59
C ARG A 142 12.45 9.65 8.55
N VAL A 143 11.24 10.23 8.68
CA VAL A 143 10.09 9.90 7.82
C VAL A 143 10.41 10.10 6.33
N GLU A 144 11.01 11.23 5.94
CA GLU A 144 11.29 11.53 4.53
C GLU A 144 12.41 10.64 3.98
N GLU A 145 13.47 10.43 4.76
CA GLU A 145 14.61 9.61 4.38
C GLU A 145 14.17 8.16 4.17
N VAL A 146 13.46 7.58 5.16
CA VAL A 146 13.00 6.20 5.08
C VAL A 146 12.04 6.02 3.91
N LEU A 147 11.06 6.92 3.71
CA LEU A 147 10.13 6.84 2.58
C LEU A 147 10.83 6.87 1.21
N SER A 148 11.97 7.58 1.11
CA SER A 148 12.77 7.66 -0.13
C SER A 148 13.66 6.43 -0.33
N GLU A 149 14.03 5.74 0.75
CA GLU A 149 14.91 4.56 0.75
C GLU A 149 14.15 3.22 0.65
N VAL A 150 12.84 3.21 0.94
CA VAL A 150 12.04 1.98 0.85
C VAL A 150 12.00 1.48 -0.60
N ASP A 151 12.39 0.21 -0.78
CA ASP A 151 12.28 -0.48 -2.07
C ASP A 151 10.85 -1.00 -2.25
N PHE A 152 10.18 -0.47 -3.26
CA PHE A 152 8.86 -0.88 -3.73
C PHE A 152 9.02 -1.55 -5.09
N GLN A 153 8.45 -2.74 -5.25
CA GLN A 153 8.53 -3.49 -6.50
C GLN A 153 7.13 -3.88 -6.98
N LEU A 154 6.78 -3.48 -8.20
CA LEU A 154 5.55 -3.94 -8.86
C LEU A 154 5.87 -5.13 -9.75
N LYS A 155 5.30 -6.28 -9.42
CA LYS A 155 5.37 -7.50 -10.23
C LYS A 155 4.14 -7.58 -11.12
N LEU A 156 4.35 -7.75 -12.43
CA LEU A 156 3.33 -8.00 -13.42
C LEU A 156 3.56 -9.38 -14.03
N ASP A 157 2.61 -10.28 -13.81
CA ASP A 157 2.64 -11.64 -14.29
C ASP A 157 1.60 -11.80 -15.41
N LEU A 158 2.05 -12.33 -16.55
CA LEU A 158 1.17 -12.72 -17.65
C LEU A 158 0.81 -14.19 -17.49
N HIS A 159 -0.49 -14.46 -17.42
CA HIS A 159 -1.07 -15.78 -17.30
C HIS A 159 -1.81 -16.14 -18.59
N PHE A 160 -1.79 -17.42 -18.95
CA PHE A 160 -2.42 -17.91 -20.17
C PHE A 160 -3.07 -19.27 -19.98
N THR A 161 -4.23 -19.47 -20.60
CA THR A 161 -4.82 -20.79 -20.83
C THR A 161 -5.60 -20.82 -22.14
N GLU A 162 -5.61 -21.97 -22.79
CA GLU A 162 -6.48 -22.26 -23.94
C GLU A 162 -7.81 -22.92 -23.52
N ASN A 163 -7.94 -23.30 -22.25
CA ASN A 163 -9.04 -24.08 -21.73
C ASN A 163 -10.03 -23.18 -20.94
N GLU A 164 -11.24 -23.02 -21.47
CA GLU A 164 -12.31 -22.25 -20.81
C GLU A 164 -12.70 -22.81 -19.45
N GLN A 165 -12.66 -24.13 -19.25
CA GLN A 165 -13.00 -24.74 -17.96
C GLN A 165 -12.01 -24.34 -16.85
N GLN A 166 -10.74 -24.08 -17.18
CA GLN A 166 -9.76 -23.61 -16.18
C GLN A 166 -10.03 -22.17 -15.70
N LEU A 167 -10.83 -21.40 -16.43
CA LEU A 167 -11.23 -20.06 -16.03
C LEU A 167 -12.23 -20.08 -14.87
N ALA A 168 -12.85 -21.22 -14.56
CA ALA A 168 -13.63 -21.38 -13.33
C ALA A 168 -12.73 -21.40 -12.09
N GLU A 169 -11.47 -21.81 -12.23
CA GLU A 169 -10.46 -21.86 -11.17
C GLU A 169 -9.28 -20.95 -11.53
N ILE A 170 -9.56 -19.66 -11.71
CA ILE A 170 -8.61 -18.66 -12.22
C ILE A 170 -7.25 -18.75 -11.52
N ALA A 171 -7.21 -18.96 -10.20
CA ALA A 171 -5.97 -19.09 -9.43
C ALA A 171 -4.98 -20.13 -10.01
N THR A 172 -5.47 -21.19 -10.65
CA THR A 172 -4.68 -22.30 -11.20
C THR A 172 -4.08 -22.03 -12.58
N VAL A 173 -4.53 -20.98 -13.27
CA VAL A 173 -4.04 -20.64 -14.62
C VAL A 173 -2.52 -20.38 -14.57
N PRO A 174 -1.72 -21.05 -15.41
CA PRO A 174 -0.26 -20.96 -15.33
C PRO A 174 0.25 -19.57 -15.73
N MET A 175 1.32 -19.15 -15.03
CA MET A 175 2.09 -17.96 -15.38
C MET A 175 3.04 -18.30 -16.52
N ILE A 176 3.02 -17.51 -17.59
CA ILE A 176 3.86 -17.70 -18.78
C ILE A 176 4.99 -16.67 -18.89
N SER A 177 4.81 -15.46 -18.33
CA SER A 177 5.86 -14.45 -18.27
C SER A 177 5.74 -13.61 -17.02
N SER A 178 6.85 -13.07 -16.52
CA SER A 178 6.89 -12.18 -15.37
C SER A 178 7.82 -11.00 -15.60
N ARG A 179 7.39 -9.82 -15.17
CA ARG A 179 8.18 -8.59 -15.15
C ARG A 179 8.08 -7.92 -13.79
N THR A 180 9.19 -7.38 -13.31
CA THR A 180 9.26 -6.66 -12.04
C THR A 180 9.81 -5.26 -12.29
N LEU A 181 9.06 -4.25 -11.87
CA LEU A 181 9.42 -2.84 -11.96
C LEU A 181 9.84 -2.35 -10.58
N CYS A 182 11.03 -1.75 -10.49
CA CYS A 182 11.47 -1.05 -9.28
C CYS A 182 10.84 0.35 -9.27
N LEU A 183 10.15 0.69 -8.18
CA LEU A 183 9.38 1.92 -8.05
C LEU A 183 10.09 2.89 -7.10
N HIS A 184 10.53 4.03 -7.63
CA HIS A 184 11.23 5.05 -6.87
C HIS A 184 10.25 6.11 -6.34
N PHE A 185 9.81 5.95 -5.10
CA PHE A 185 8.86 6.87 -4.46
C PHE A 185 9.55 8.12 -3.92
N HIS A 186 9.00 9.31 -4.19
CA HIS A 186 9.49 10.57 -3.61
C HIS A 186 8.46 11.14 -2.61
N PRO A 187 8.80 11.37 -1.33
CA PRO A 187 7.83 11.73 -0.28
C PRO A 187 6.98 12.96 -0.55
N ARG A 188 7.57 13.96 -1.22
CA ARG A 188 6.92 15.24 -1.56
C ARG A 188 6.30 15.30 -2.95
N ARG A 189 6.71 14.43 -3.87
CA ARG A 189 6.28 14.49 -5.29
C ARG A 189 5.45 13.29 -5.70
N GLY A 190 5.41 12.26 -4.88
CA GLY A 190 4.86 10.98 -5.26
C GLY A 190 5.73 10.25 -6.28
N LEU A 191 5.09 9.32 -6.97
CA LEU A 191 5.62 8.58 -8.12
C LEU A 191 4.58 8.69 -9.22
N HIS A 192 4.95 9.13 -10.42
CA HIS A 192 4.01 9.27 -11.53
C HIS A 192 4.68 8.92 -12.85
N HIS A 193 4.42 7.73 -13.38
CA HIS A 193 5.02 7.25 -14.63
C HIS A 193 4.00 6.55 -15.50
N HIS A 194 4.18 6.69 -16.81
CA HIS A 194 3.52 5.88 -17.82
C HIS A 194 4.59 5.09 -18.58
N VAL A 195 4.52 3.77 -18.54
CA VAL A 195 5.57 2.88 -19.05
C VAL A 195 4.97 1.70 -19.82
N PRO A 196 5.46 1.39 -21.03
CA PRO A 196 5.17 0.13 -21.70
C PRO A 196 5.99 -0.99 -21.06
N VAL A 197 5.32 -2.09 -20.70
CA VAL A 197 5.95 -3.28 -20.12
C VAL A 197 5.87 -4.41 -21.13
N MET A 198 7.03 -4.81 -21.63
CA MET A 198 7.15 -5.90 -22.60
C MET A 198 7.33 -7.24 -21.89
N PHE A 199 6.44 -8.18 -22.17
CA PHE A 199 6.58 -9.59 -21.78
C PHE A 199 7.53 -10.31 -22.75
N ASP A 200 8.15 -11.39 -22.28
CA ASP A 200 9.40 -11.97 -22.80
C ASP A 200 9.45 -12.26 -24.31
N TYR A 201 10.64 -12.58 -24.84
CA TYR A 201 10.83 -12.84 -26.27
C TYR A 201 9.90 -13.95 -26.83
N PHE A 202 9.58 -14.96 -26.01
CA PHE A 202 8.63 -16.02 -26.38
C PHE A 202 7.15 -15.60 -26.33
N HIS A 203 6.86 -14.49 -25.64
CA HIS A 203 5.50 -13.97 -25.43
C HIS A 203 5.45 -12.49 -25.82
N LEU A 204 5.94 -12.20 -27.04
CA LEU A 204 6.18 -10.88 -27.58
C LEU A 204 4.91 -10.02 -27.54
N SER A 205 4.72 -9.34 -26.43
CA SER A 205 3.51 -8.57 -26.11
C SER A 205 3.84 -7.45 -25.15
N VAL A 206 3.05 -6.38 -25.19
CA VAL A 206 3.32 -5.16 -24.43
C VAL A 206 2.06 -4.67 -23.76
N ILE A 207 2.09 -4.48 -22.45
CA ILE A 207 1.03 -3.79 -21.71
C ILE A 207 1.45 -2.35 -21.42
N SER A 208 0.61 -1.38 -21.76
CA SER A 208 0.79 0.00 -21.34
C SER A 208 0.28 0.17 -19.90
N VAL A 209 1.14 0.72 -19.02
CA VAL A 209 0.86 0.83 -17.58
C VAL A 209 1.10 2.26 -17.10
N SER A 210 0.12 2.83 -16.39
CA SER A 210 0.32 4.04 -15.59
C SER A 210 0.46 3.68 -14.12
N ILE A 211 1.41 4.28 -13.42
CA ILE A 211 1.67 4.08 -12.00
C ILE A 211 1.69 5.45 -11.34
N HIS A 212 0.75 5.67 -10.43
CA HIS A 212 0.70 6.84 -9.57
C HIS A 212 0.82 6.40 -8.11
N ALA A 213 1.62 7.09 -7.31
CA ALA A 213 1.64 6.88 -5.87
C ALA A 213 1.82 8.19 -5.12
N SER A 214 1.20 8.31 -3.95
CA SER A 214 1.35 9.48 -3.09
C SER A 214 1.30 9.11 -1.60
N LEU A 215 1.88 9.97 -0.76
CA LEU A 215 1.76 9.91 0.69
C LEU A 215 0.42 10.55 1.09
N VAL A 216 -0.50 9.74 1.61
CA VAL A 216 -1.88 10.17 1.88
C VAL A 216 -2.20 10.37 3.36
N ALA A 217 -1.40 9.79 4.26
CA ALA A 217 -1.56 10.00 5.70
C ALA A 217 -0.26 9.81 6.48
N LEU A 218 -0.10 10.60 7.55
CA LEU A 218 0.89 10.44 8.61
C LEU A 218 0.15 10.59 9.93
N HIS A 219 0.14 9.55 10.76
CA HIS A 219 -0.52 9.61 12.07
C HIS A 219 0.17 8.67 13.06
N GLN A 220 -0.25 8.71 14.32
CA GLN A 220 0.25 7.78 15.35
C GLN A 220 -0.03 6.32 14.92
N PRO A 221 0.82 5.34 15.26
CA PRO A 221 0.59 3.95 14.89
C PRO A 221 -0.73 3.42 15.47
N LEU A 222 -1.70 3.17 14.60
CA LEU A 222 -3.03 2.62 14.97
C LEU A 222 -3.16 1.14 14.58
N ILE A 223 -2.26 0.64 13.74
CA ILE A 223 -2.28 -0.71 13.20
C ILE A 223 -1.13 -1.52 13.82
N SER A 224 -1.39 -2.79 14.14
CA SER A 224 -0.36 -3.75 14.54
C SER A 224 0.54 -4.11 13.36
N PHE A 225 1.85 -4.02 13.55
CA PHE A 225 2.86 -4.42 12.57
C PHE A 225 3.62 -5.65 13.09
N ALA A 226 3.69 -6.71 12.29
CA ALA A 226 4.54 -7.85 12.59
C ALA A 226 6.01 -7.40 12.47
N ARG A 227 6.71 -7.25 13.61
CA ARG A 227 8.15 -6.94 13.59
C ARG A 227 8.91 -8.19 13.13
N PRO A 228 9.89 -8.08 12.22
CA PRO A 228 10.81 -9.19 11.93
C PRO A 228 11.51 -9.58 13.23
N GLY A 229 11.25 -10.78 13.74
CA GLY A 229 11.72 -11.22 15.05
C GLY A 229 13.25 -11.19 15.13
N LYS A 230 13.79 -10.52 16.15
CA LYS A 230 15.14 -10.81 16.65
C LYS A 230 15.10 -12.22 17.25
N GLY A 231 15.55 -13.22 16.50
CA GLY A 231 15.82 -14.55 17.02
C GLY A 231 16.78 -14.43 18.22
N SER A 232 16.32 -14.80 19.40
CA SER A 232 17.11 -14.84 20.63
C SER A 232 18.10 -16.01 20.56
N TRP A 233 19.21 -15.82 19.84
CA TRP A 233 20.33 -16.77 19.75
C TRP A 233 21.37 -16.54 20.85
N LEU A 234 20.95 -16.70 22.11
CA LEU A 234 21.88 -16.86 23.23
C LEU A 234 21.52 -18.10 24.04
N GLY A 235 21.70 -19.25 23.41
CA GLY A 235 21.82 -20.53 24.11
C GLY A 235 23.24 -20.68 24.63
N LYS A 236 23.46 -20.42 25.93
CA LYS A 236 24.58 -20.98 26.69
C LYS A 236 24.01 -22.02 27.64
N GLY A 237 24.48 -23.26 27.48
CA GLY A 237 23.95 -24.44 28.15
C GLY A 237 24.28 -24.53 29.64
N SER A 238 23.37 -25.16 30.38
CA SER A 238 23.62 -26.02 31.55
C SER A 238 22.32 -26.79 31.87
N PRO A 239 22.37 -28.04 32.38
CA PRO A 239 21.23 -28.95 32.30
C PRO A 239 20.41 -29.07 33.61
N GLU A 240 19.17 -29.54 33.43
CA GLU A 240 18.24 -30.19 34.37
C GLU A 240 17.43 -29.34 35.38
N SER A 241 16.15 -29.12 35.05
CA SER A 241 15.01 -29.35 35.97
C SER A 241 13.71 -29.53 35.16
N PRO A 242 12.78 -30.44 35.56
CA PRO A 242 11.50 -30.62 34.87
C PRO A 242 10.39 -29.87 35.60
N SER A 243 9.90 -28.75 35.03
CA SER A 243 8.60 -28.19 35.42
C SER A 243 8.04 -27.17 34.41
N ASP A 244 6.79 -27.45 34.06
CA ASP A 244 5.71 -26.64 33.47
C ASP A 244 5.61 -26.41 31.95
N PRO A 245 4.44 -26.72 31.36
CA PRO A 245 4.14 -26.38 29.98
C PRO A 245 4.02 -24.85 29.88
N SER A 246 4.73 -24.27 28.93
CA SER A 246 4.60 -22.86 28.57
C SER A 246 3.13 -22.49 28.44
N ALA A 247 2.61 -21.69 29.39
CA ALA A 247 1.26 -21.17 29.33
C ALA A 247 1.16 -20.27 28.09
N MET A 248 0.64 -20.82 27.00
CA MET A 248 0.18 -20.02 25.88
C MET A 248 -0.94 -19.14 26.40
N SER A 249 -0.74 -17.82 26.39
CA SER A 249 -1.82 -16.92 26.76
C SER A 249 -2.97 -17.10 25.77
N VAL A 250 -4.20 -17.07 26.27
CA VAL A 250 -5.43 -17.12 25.46
C VAL A 250 -5.43 -16.08 24.33
N GLU A 251 -4.65 -15.01 24.51
CA GLU A 251 -4.47 -13.92 23.55
C GLU A 251 -3.65 -14.36 22.32
N ASN A 252 -2.63 -15.22 22.49
CA ASN A 252 -1.87 -15.78 21.37
C ASN A 252 -2.69 -16.80 20.55
N LEU A 253 -3.62 -17.49 21.20
CA LEU A 253 -4.57 -18.41 20.55
C LEU A 253 -5.65 -17.68 19.74
N VAL A 254 -6.04 -16.48 20.17
CA VAL A 254 -7.10 -15.69 19.52
C VAL A 254 -6.56 -14.75 18.44
N PHE A 255 -5.37 -14.16 18.63
CA PHE A 255 -4.84 -13.11 17.74
C PHE A 255 -3.53 -13.47 17.01
N GLY A 256 -2.99 -14.68 17.24
CA GLY A 256 -1.77 -15.17 16.60
C GLY A 256 -0.47 -14.71 17.28
N ALA A 257 0.59 -15.52 17.14
CA ALA A 257 1.93 -15.21 17.63
C ALA A 257 2.55 -14.05 16.83
N GLY A 258 2.38 -12.83 17.32
CA GLY A 258 2.77 -11.59 16.64
C GLY A 258 1.91 -10.38 17.03
N TYR A 259 0.86 -10.58 17.82
CA TYR A 259 0.02 -9.52 18.34
C TYR A 259 0.72 -8.71 19.44
N CYS A 260 1.08 -7.45 19.13
CA CYS A 260 1.27 -6.43 20.17
C CYS A 260 -0.02 -5.62 20.27
N LYS A 261 -0.70 -5.68 21.42
CA LYS A 261 -1.73 -4.68 21.76
C LYS A 261 -1.10 -3.28 21.67
N PRO A 262 -1.77 -2.26 21.08
CA PRO A 262 -1.54 -0.91 21.57
C PRO A 262 -1.83 -0.98 23.06
N VAL A 263 -0.85 -0.66 23.90
CA VAL A 263 -1.00 -0.75 25.36
C VAL A 263 -1.99 0.32 25.79
N LEU A 264 -3.28 -0.01 25.73
CA LEU A 264 -4.33 0.72 26.43
C LEU A 264 -4.17 0.38 27.91
N SER A 265 -3.67 1.34 28.67
CA SER A 265 -3.35 1.22 30.09
C SER A 265 -4.61 1.26 30.96
N GLU A 266 -5.46 0.24 30.86
CA GLU A 266 -6.52 0.03 31.86
C GLU A 266 -6.05 -0.81 33.05
N VAL A 267 -4.93 -1.54 32.92
CA VAL A 267 -4.53 -2.56 33.92
C VAL A 267 -3.74 -2.01 35.12
N TYR A 268 -3.28 -0.76 35.10
CA TYR A 268 -2.56 -0.16 36.24
C TYR A 268 -3.41 0.79 37.12
N CYS A 269 -4.65 1.10 36.71
CA CYS A 269 -5.51 2.04 37.46
C CYS A 269 -6.18 1.42 38.70
N SER A 270 -6.15 0.09 38.88
CA SER A 270 -6.74 -0.55 40.07
C SER A 270 -5.78 -0.63 41.27
N ALA A 271 -4.46 -0.52 41.05
CA ALA A 271 -3.47 -0.65 42.11
C ALA A 271 -3.16 0.66 42.86
N ALA A 272 -3.74 1.79 42.43
CA ALA A 272 -3.56 3.10 43.06
C ALA A 272 -4.76 3.54 43.92
N ILE A 273 -5.73 2.66 44.18
CA ILE A 273 -6.89 2.94 45.03
C ILE A 273 -6.61 2.48 46.47
N THR A 274 -5.53 2.96 47.08
CA THR A 274 -5.41 2.98 48.54
C THR A 274 -4.40 4.05 48.93
N GLU A 275 -4.85 5.30 48.90
CA GLU A 275 -4.63 6.33 49.93
C GLU A 275 -4.82 7.74 49.35
N ARG A 276 -5.92 8.36 49.79
CA ARG A 276 -6.19 9.81 49.89
C ARG A 276 -5.71 10.74 48.77
N SER A 277 -6.66 11.02 47.87
CA SER A 277 -7.14 12.37 47.55
C SER A 277 -6.10 13.49 47.41
N GLN A 278 -5.53 13.61 46.21
CA GLN A 278 -5.39 14.88 45.50
C GLN A 278 -5.40 14.56 44.00
N GLY A 279 -6.35 15.13 43.26
CA GLY A 279 -6.46 14.92 41.82
C GLY A 279 -5.20 15.41 41.12
N SER A 280 -4.37 14.47 40.69
CA SER A 280 -3.21 14.75 39.84
C SER A 280 -3.70 14.99 38.41
N PHE A 281 -4.07 16.23 38.11
CA PHE A 281 -4.15 16.69 36.72
C PHE A 281 -2.73 16.74 36.18
N TYR A 282 -2.38 15.81 35.30
CA TYR A 282 -1.08 15.76 34.65
C TYR A 282 -0.99 16.94 33.66
N VAL A 283 -0.33 18.03 34.05
CA VAL A 283 -0.03 19.14 33.15
C VAL A 283 1.25 18.79 32.41
N ALA A 284 1.16 18.58 31.09
CA ALA A 284 2.34 18.39 30.25
C ALA A 284 3.27 19.61 30.38
N SER A 285 4.58 19.39 30.52
CA SER A 285 5.54 20.48 30.62
C SER A 285 5.52 21.34 29.34
N GLU A 286 5.80 22.63 29.47
CA GLU A 286 5.83 23.55 28.33
C GLU A 286 6.77 23.06 27.22
N HIS A 287 7.92 22.52 27.60
CA HIS A 287 8.88 21.91 26.67
C HIS A 287 8.31 20.68 25.94
N CYS A 288 7.49 19.87 26.61
CA CYS A 288 6.82 18.71 26.00
C CYS A 288 5.80 19.16 24.95
N LEU A 289 5.00 20.18 25.27
CA LEU A 289 4.02 20.75 24.34
C LEU A 289 4.72 21.36 23.12
N GLN A 290 5.78 22.15 23.32
CA GLN A 290 6.55 22.74 22.22
C GLN A 290 7.14 21.68 21.29
N ARG A 291 7.68 20.58 21.84
CA ARG A 291 8.24 19.48 21.05
C ARG A 291 7.16 18.73 20.26
N ALA A 292 6.03 18.41 20.89
CA ALA A 292 4.88 17.79 20.22
C ALA A 292 4.33 18.67 19.09
N HIS A 293 4.19 19.98 19.33
CA HIS A 293 3.78 20.94 18.30
C HIS A 293 4.77 21.01 17.13
N SER A 294 6.08 21.03 17.41
CA SER A 294 7.11 21.04 16.37
C SER A 294 7.04 19.79 15.49
N TRP A 295 6.92 18.62 16.13
CA TRP A 295 6.82 17.33 15.45
C TRP A 295 5.56 17.23 14.60
N HIS A 296 4.39 17.54 15.17
CA HIS A 296 3.13 17.57 14.43
C HIS A 296 3.21 18.53 13.23
N ARG A 297 3.78 19.72 13.44
CA ARG A 297 3.99 20.69 12.36
C ARG A 297 4.90 20.16 11.25
N ARG A 298 5.92 19.35 11.57
CA ARG A 298 6.79 18.70 10.58
C ARG A 298 6.00 17.69 9.73
N LEU A 299 5.19 16.82 10.36
CA LEU A 299 4.36 15.86 9.65
C LEU A 299 3.33 16.55 8.74
N CYS A 300 2.64 17.57 9.25
CA CYS A 300 1.68 18.34 8.45
C CYS A 300 2.33 19.04 7.26
N ARG A 301 3.53 19.62 7.43
CA ARG A 301 4.27 20.23 6.31
C ARG A 301 4.65 19.21 5.25
N LEU A 302 5.01 17.99 5.64
CA LEU A 302 5.33 16.93 4.69
C LEU A 302 4.09 16.49 3.90
N LEU A 303 2.96 16.26 4.58
CA LEU A 303 1.69 15.94 3.91
C LEU A 303 1.23 17.05 2.97
N LEU A 304 1.34 18.30 3.40
CA LEU A 304 1.01 19.45 2.55
C LEU A 304 1.92 19.48 1.32
N ALA A 305 3.22 19.26 1.48
CA ALA A 305 4.14 19.21 0.35
C ALA A 305 3.82 18.05 -0.62
N ALA A 306 3.40 16.88 -0.11
CA ALA A 306 2.96 15.76 -0.94
C ALA A 306 1.70 16.12 -1.76
N LEU A 307 0.73 16.77 -1.13
CA LEU A 307 -0.48 17.26 -1.80
C LEU A 307 -0.16 18.32 -2.86
N ASP A 308 0.72 19.27 -2.56
CA ASP A 308 1.18 20.30 -3.50
C ASP A 308 1.91 19.67 -4.69
N GLY A 309 2.74 18.64 -4.44
CA GLY A 309 3.44 17.88 -5.48
C GLY A 309 2.48 17.19 -6.43
N LEU A 310 1.49 16.47 -5.89
CA LEU A 310 0.45 15.80 -6.67
C LEU A 310 -0.36 16.81 -7.50
N THR A 311 -0.76 17.92 -6.89
CA THR A 311 -1.53 18.98 -7.55
C THR A 311 -0.73 19.63 -8.68
N SER A 312 0.56 19.88 -8.45
CA SER A 312 1.48 20.43 -9.45
C SER A 312 1.65 19.48 -10.64
N TYR A 313 1.84 18.19 -10.38
CA TYR A 313 1.93 17.17 -11.43
C TYR A 313 0.64 17.09 -12.26
N HIS A 314 -0.51 17.01 -11.60
CA HIS A 314 -1.80 16.98 -12.27
C HIS A 314 -2.08 18.26 -13.09
N SER A 315 -1.66 19.43 -12.59
CA SER A 315 -1.73 20.68 -13.35
C SER A 315 -0.85 20.64 -14.61
N ALA A 316 0.36 20.08 -14.51
CA ALA A 316 1.25 19.91 -15.65
C ALA A 316 0.64 18.97 -16.69
N LEU A 317 0.14 17.79 -16.27
CA LEU A 317 -0.54 16.85 -17.15
C LEU A 317 -1.74 17.48 -17.88
N ARG A 318 -2.56 18.27 -17.19
CA ARG A 318 -3.71 18.95 -17.80
C ARG A 318 -3.32 19.98 -18.87
N LYS A 319 -2.10 20.53 -18.79
CA LYS A 319 -1.57 21.44 -19.82
C LYS A 319 -1.05 20.66 -21.02
N GLU A 320 -0.42 19.52 -20.79
CA GLU A 320 0.16 18.67 -21.84
C GLU A 320 -0.88 17.85 -22.59
N ILE A 321 -1.99 17.48 -21.94
CA ILE A 321 -3.07 16.68 -22.51
C ILE A 321 -4.40 17.45 -22.37
N PRO A 322 -4.75 18.33 -23.34
CA PRO A 322 -5.93 19.21 -23.25
C PRO A 322 -7.27 18.47 -23.21
N THR A 323 -7.33 17.23 -23.72
CA THR A 323 -8.54 16.40 -23.70
C THR A 323 -9.02 16.06 -22.29
N LEU A 324 -8.14 16.11 -21.29
CA LEU A 324 -8.47 15.90 -19.86
C LEU A 324 -9.27 17.07 -19.24
N GLN A 325 -9.43 18.19 -19.95
CA GLN A 325 -10.22 19.33 -19.47
C GLN A 325 -11.73 19.08 -19.56
N HIS A 326 -12.17 18.15 -20.42
CA HIS A 326 -13.59 17.94 -20.72
C HIS A 326 -14.29 16.89 -19.86
N THR A 327 -13.56 16.09 -19.07
CA THR A 327 -14.08 14.90 -18.37
C THR A 327 -14.61 15.13 -16.95
N LEU A 328 -14.64 16.37 -16.46
CA LEU A 328 -15.15 16.71 -15.10
C LEU A 328 -16.48 17.49 -15.11
N HIS A 329 -17.09 17.69 -16.28
CA HIS A 329 -18.38 18.37 -16.41
C HIS A 329 -19.51 17.47 -16.93
N SER A 330 -19.32 16.15 -16.95
CA SER A 330 -20.36 15.16 -17.28
C SER A 330 -20.78 14.35 -16.06
#